data_AF-A0A8B4BVN0-F1
#
_entry.id   AF-A0A8B4BVN0-F1
#
_cell.length_a   1.000
_cell.length_b   1.000
_cell.length_c   1.000
_cell.angle_alpha   90.00
_cell.angle_beta   90.00
_cell.angle_gamma   90.00
#
_symmetry.space_group_name_H-M   'P 1'
#
loop_
_entity.id
_entity.type
_entity.pdbx_description
1 polymer ?
#
loop_
_entity_poly.entity_id
_entity_poly.type
_entity_poly.pdbx_seq_one_letter_code
_entity_poly.pdbx_strand_id
1 'polypeptide(L)'
;MEKLKWKLVLFIICLAVLVGLLFFQRPVSYQRVKITDKFYTPNRKEVPVATGVKTKRKIKVAPTTTKPYCAIAFNNGKTLTADCDTYLNFNIGDQVYIKYRGNRLTDIRRKG
;
A
#
# COMPACT_ATOMS: atom_id res chain seq x y z
N MET A 1 36.80 -28.40 23.76
CA MET A 1 36.60 -27.32 22.77
C MET A 1 35.31 -27.46 21.94
N GLU A 2 34.67 -28.63 21.85
CA GLU A 2 33.44 -28.83 21.06
C GLU A 2 32.23 -28.03 21.56
N LYS A 3 32.04 -27.96 22.89
CA LYS A 3 30.97 -27.16 23.51
C LYS A 3 31.05 -25.68 23.15
N LEU A 4 32.25 -25.16 22.87
CA LEU A 4 32.47 -23.78 22.46
C LEU A 4 32.12 -23.58 20.98
N LYS A 5 32.47 -24.54 20.12
CA LYS A 5 32.14 -24.52 18.69
C LYS A 5 30.63 -24.54 18.45
N TRP A 6 29.88 -25.38 19.18
CA TRP A 6 28.41 -25.44 19.06
C TRP A 6 27.73 -24.12 19.45
N LYS A 7 28.16 -23.51 20.54
CA LYS A 7 27.65 -22.19 20.97
C LYS A 7 27.92 -21.11 19.92
N LEU A 8 29.08 -21.15 19.27
CA LEU A 8 29.47 -20.18 18.25
C LEU A 8 28.64 -20.34 16.96
N VAL A 9 28.37 -21.57 16.53
CA VAL A 9 27.47 -21.86 15.39
C VAL A 9 26.06 -21.38 15.68
N LEU A 10 25.53 -21.67 16.88
CA LEU A 10 24.19 -21.25 17.29
C LEU A 10 24.07 -19.72 17.33
N PHE A 11 25.14 -19.04 17.76
CA PHE A 11 25.21 -17.58 17.77
C PHE A 11 25.17 -17.00 16.36
N ILE A 12 25.93 -17.56 15.42
CA ILE A 12 25.93 -17.13 14.00
C ILE A 12 24.54 -17.29 13.36
N ILE A 13 23.87 -18.42 13.61
CA ILE A 13 22.51 -18.66 13.10
C ILE A 13 21.53 -17.63 13.68
N CYS A 14 21.61 -17.36 14.99
CA CYS A 14 20.76 -16.37 15.64
C CYS A 14 21.00 -14.96 15.07
N LEU A 15 22.26 -14.63 14.79
CA LEU A 15 22.66 -13.36 14.17
C LEU A 15 22.14 -13.23 12.74
N ALA A 16 22.20 -14.31 11.96
CA ALA A 16 21.65 -14.36 10.60
C ALA A 16 20.12 -14.15 10.59
N VAL A 17 19.39 -14.74 11.54
CA VAL A 17 17.94 -14.53 11.71
C VAL A 17 17.63 -13.08 12.06
N LEU A 18 18.37 -12.48 12.99
CA LEU A 18 18.23 -11.06 13.36
C LEU A 18 18.44 -10.13 12.16
N VAL A 19 19.50 -10.36 11.39
CA VAL A 19 19.78 -9.59 10.18
C VAL A 19 18.66 -9.77 9.14
N GLY A 20 18.17 -11.00 8.94
CA GLY A 20 17.05 -11.28 8.05
C GLY A 20 15.76 -10.52 8.43
N LEU A 21 15.44 -10.45 9.74
CA LEU A 21 14.29 -9.71 10.24
C LEU A 21 14.41 -8.20 10.01
N LEU A 22 15.61 -7.63 10.16
CA LEU A 22 15.87 -6.21 9.88
C LEU A 22 15.62 -5.86 8.40
N PHE A 23 16.01 -6.74 7.47
CA PHE A 23 15.71 -6.54 6.05
C PHE A 23 14.22 -6.66 5.71
N PHE A 24 13.46 -7.48 6.44
CA PHE A 24 12.01 -7.61 6.25
C PHE A 24 11.22 -6.38 6.74
N GLN A 25 11.75 -5.65 7.73
CA GLN A 25 11.06 -4.52 8.35
C GLN A 25 11.28 -3.17 7.65
N ARG A 26 11.76 -3.13 6.40
CA ARG A 26 12.02 -1.86 5.69
C ARG A 26 10.88 -0.85 5.93
N PRO A 27 11.16 0.29 6.57
CA PRO A 27 10.13 1.26 6.87
C PRO A 27 9.60 1.81 5.55
N VAL A 28 8.31 1.59 5.29
CA VAL A 28 7.62 2.22 4.18
C VAL A 28 7.60 3.71 4.47
N SER A 29 8.45 4.50 3.81
CA SER A 29 8.52 5.95 4.02
C SER A 29 7.27 6.65 3.46
N TYR A 30 6.87 7.75 4.09
CA TYR A 30 5.80 8.59 3.56
C TYR A 30 6.26 9.27 2.27
N GLN A 31 5.43 9.23 1.24
CA GLN A 31 5.64 9.96 0.00
C GLN A 31 4.65 11.12 -0.10
N ARG A 32 5.16 12.32 -0.38
CA ARG A 32 4.33 13.50 -0.65
C ARG A 32 3.86 13.45 -2.10
N VAL A 33 2.55 13.40 -2.30
CA VAL A 33 1.92 13.26 -3.61
C VAL A 33 0.64 14.09 -3.69
N LYS A 34 0.12 14.26 -4.90
CA LYS A 34 -1.17 14.92 -5.17
C LYS A 34 -2.16 13.90 -5.70
N ILE A 35 -3.40 13.93 -5.21
CA ILE A 35 -4.49 13.10 -5.73
C ILE A 35 -4.89 13.62 -7.11
N THR A 36 -4.80 12.79 -8.14
CA THR A 36 -5.11 13.17 -9.53
C THR A 36 -6.46 12.68 -9.99
N ASP A 37 -6.88 11.49 -9.55
CA ASP A 37 -8.19 10.93 -9.83
C ASP A 37 -8.60 9.90 -8.76
N LYS A 38 -9.90 9.65 -8.67
CA LYS A 38 -10.49 8.61 -7.82
C LYS A 38 -11.32 7.67 -8.67
N PHE A 39 -11.17 6.37 -8.47
CA PHE A 39 -11.86 5.33 -9.23
C PHE A 39 -12.81 4.59 -8.31
N TYR A 40 -14.09 4.58 -8.69
CA TYR A 40 -15.14 3.89 -7.95
C TYR A 40 -15.66 2.72 -8.78
N THR A 41 -15.90 1.59 -8.13
CA THR A 41 -16.57 0.46 -8.75
C THR A 41 -18.06 0.47 -8.40
N PRO A 42 -18.97 0.46 -9.39
CA PRO A 42 -20.40 0.40 -9.13
C PRO A 42 -20.88 -1.00 -8.72
N ASN A 43 -20.06 -2.05 -8.88
CA ASN A 43 -20.49 -3.44 -8.69
C ASN A 43 -19.37 -4.30 -8.10
N ARG A 44 -19.60 -4.96 -6.96
CA ARG A 44 -18.64 -5.86 -6.27
C ARG A 44 -18.46 -7.23 -6.96
N LYS A 45 -18.66 -7.33 -8.28
CA LYS A 45 -18.50 -8.60 -9.02
C LYS A 45 -17.01 -8.95 -9.21
N GLU A 46 -16.75 -10.20 -9.59
CA GLU A 46 -15.45 -10.89 -9.60
C GLU A 46 -14.28 -10.16 -10.28
N VAL A 47 -14.52 -9.19 -11.17
CA VAL A 47 -13.47 -8.27 -11.66
C VAL A 47 -14.05 -6.84 -11.69
N PRO A 48 -13.91 -6.07 -10.58
CA PRO A 48 -14.51 -4.75 -10.52
C PRO A 48 -13.77 -3.80 -11.46
N VAL A 49 -14.45 -3.40 -12.52
CA VAL A 49 -14.03 -2.25 -13.34
C VAL A 49 -14.39 -0.99 -12.54
N ALA A 50 -13.38 -0.22 -12.16
CA ALA A 50 -13.56 1.05 -11.49
C ALA A 50 -13.44 2.19 -12.51
N THR A 51 -14.32 3.17 -12.41
CA THR A 51 -14.37 4.32 -13.32
C THR A 51 -13.86 5.56 -12.61
N GLY A 52 -12.92 6.27 -13.24
CA GLY A 52 -12.35 7.52 -12.74
C GLY A 52 -13.39 8.63 -12.71
N VAL A 53 -13.48 9.37 -11.61
CA VAL A 53 -14.41 10.49 -11.46
C VAL A 53 -14.07 11.60 -12.44
N LYS A 54 -12.78 11.97 -12.51
CA LYS A 54 -12.29 13.07 -13.34
C LYS A 54 -11.99 12.61 -14.77
N THR A 55 -11.26 11.51 -14.93
CA THR A 55 -10.80 11.08 -16.26
C THR A 55 -11.80 10.22 -17.02
N LYS A 56 -12.84 9.70 -16.35
CA LYS A 56 -13.78 8.69 -16.89
C LYS A 56 -13.11 7.41 -17.39
N ARG A 57 -11.82 7.22 -17.12
CA ARG A 57 -11.05 6.05 -17.51
C ARG A 57 -11.49 4.85 -16.69
N LYS A 58 -11.52 3.69 -17.33
CA LYS A 58 -11.85 2.42 -16.70
C LYS A 58 -10.56 1.68 -16.36
N ILE A 59 -10.41 1.29 -15.10
CA ILE A 59 -9.31 0.45 -14.65
C ILE A 59 -9.84 -0.85 -14.07
N LYS A 60 -9.10 -1.94 -14.27
CA LYS A 60 -9.36 -3.19 -13.56
C LYS A 60 -8.77 -3.07 -12.16
N VAL A 61 -9.61 -3.24 -11.14
CA VAL A 61 -9.15 -3.32 -9.75
C VAL A 61 -9.16 -4.79 -9.35
N ALA A 62 -8.11 -5.24 -8.66
CA ALA A 62 -8.04 -6.64 -8.22
C ALA A 62 -9.22 -6.94 -7.27
N PRO A 63 -10.00 -8.00 -7.51
CA PRO A 63 -11.05 -8.42 -6.60
C PRO A 63 -10.41 -8.82 -5.26
N THR A 64 -10.90 -8.27 -4.16
CA THR A 64 -10.57 -8.76 -2.82
C THR A 64 -11.85 -8.92 -2.01
N THR A 65 -11.87 -9.93 -1.16
CA THR A 65 -13.05 -10.74 -0.82
C THR A 65 -14.04 -10.11 0.17
N THR A 66 -13.83 -8.89 0.68
CA THR A 66 -14.57 -8.46 1.89
C THR A 66 -15.03 -7.00 1.97
N LYS A 67 -14.56 -6.07 1.12
CA LYS A 67 -14.91 -4.63 1.24
C LYS A 67 -15.08 -3.94 -0.12
N PRO A 68 -15.85 -2.83 -0.22
CA PRO A 68 -15.91 -2.05 -1.44
C PRO A 68 -14.54 -1.39 -1.65
N TYR A 69 -13.86 -1.76 -2.73
CA TYR A 69 -12.53 -1.23 -3.03
C TYR A 69 -12.58 -0.16 -4.10
N CYS A 70 -11.99 0.98 -3.77
CA CYS A 70 -11.73 2.08 -4.66
C CYS A 70 -10.26 2.04 -5.08
N ALA A 71 -9.91 2.82 -6.08
CA ALA A 71 -8.50 3.14 -6.31
C ALA A 71 -8.31 4.64 -6.36
N ILE A 72 -7.14 5.10 -5.94
CA ILE A 72 -6.77 6.51 -5.98
C ILE A 72 -5.53 6.61 -6.86
N ALA A 73 -5.60 7.46 -7.89
CA ALA A 73 -4.44 7.82 -8.68
C ALA A 73 -3.76 9.04 -8.09
N PHE A 74 -2.42 9.00 -8.16
CA PHE A 74 -1.55 10.04 -7.66
C PHE A 74 -0.67 10.59 -8.79
N ASN A 75 -0.15 11.79 -8.60
CA ASN A 75 0.73 12.46 -9.58
C ASN A 75 2.09 11.77 -9.77
N ASN A 76 2.47 10.83 -8.91
CA ASN A 76 3.67 9.99 -9.08
C ASN A 76 3.45 8.81 -10.06
N GLY A 77 2.33 8.79 -10.79
CA GLY A 77 1.98 7.75 -11.75
C GLY A 77 1.44 6.46 -11.12
N LYS A 78 1.34 6.39 -9.78
CA LYS A 78 0.78 5.21 -9.10
C LYS A 78 -0.72 5.32 -8.94
N THR A 79 -1.40 4.19 -9.13
CA THR A 79 -2.82 4.02 -8.80
C THR A 79 -2.92 2.94 -7.74
N LEU A 80 -3.27 3.33 -6.52
CA LEU A 80 -3.26 2.43 -5.37
C LEU A 80 -4.68 2.09 -4.95
N THR A 81 -4.90 0.81 -4.64
CA THR A 81 -6.16 0.31 -4.11
C THR A 81 -6.36 0.77 -2.68
N ALA A 82 -7.55 1.28 -2.35
CA ALA A 82 -7.88 1.89 -1.08
C ALA A 82 -9.32 1.53 -0.64
N ASP A 83 -9.57 1.59 0.67
CA ASP A 83 -10.92 1.46 1.21
C ASP A 83 -11.71 2.74 0.90
N CYS A 84 -12.86 2.61 0.22
CA CYS A 84 -13.66 3.74 -0.22
C CYS A 84 -14.16 4.57 0.97
N ASP A 85 -14.54 3.90 2.05
CA ASP A 85 -15.23 4.52 3.18
C ASP A 85 -14.25 5.33 4.03
N THR A 86 -13.05 4.78 4.24
CA THR A 86 -12.00 5.40 5.06
C THR A 86 -11.45 6.69 4.45
N TYR A 87 -11.47 6.83 3.12
CA TYR A 87 -10.79 7.92 2.41
C TYR A 87 -11.73 8.81 1.59
N LEU A 88 -13.02 8.82 1.95
CA LEU A 88 -14.05 9.64 1.33
C LEU A 88 -13.69 11.13 1.44
N ASN A 89 -13.15 11.56 2.59
CA ASN A 89 -12.87 12.95 2.97
C ASN A 89 -11.69 13.61 2.23
N PHE A 90 -11.03 12.92 1.30
CA PHE A 90 -9.94 13.49 0.50
C PHE A 90 -10.45 13.91 -0.88
N ASN A 91 -10.09 15.09 -1.35
CA ASN A 91 -10.57 15.60 -2.64
C ASN A 91 -9.52 15.42 -3.74
N ILE A 92 -10.00 15.35 -4.99
CA ILE A 92 -9.11 15.38 -6.15
C ILE A 92 -8.43 16.74 -6.19
N GLY A 93 -7.10 16.74 -6.22
CA GLY A 93 -6.29 17.96 -6.12
C GLY A 93 -5.59 18.13 -4.77
N ASP A 94 -5.96 17.39 -3.73
CA ASP A 94 -5.34 17.50 -2.41
C ASP A 94 -3.87 17.07 -2.43
N GLN A 95 -3.03 17.79 -1.70
CA GLN A 95 -1.68 17.36 -1.36
C GLN A 95 -1.69 16.51 -0.09
N VAL A 96 -1.17 15.29 -0.19
CA VAL A 96 -1.23 14.29 0.86
C VAL A 96 0.09 13.56 1.00
N TYR A 97 0.30 12.98 2.17
CA TYR A 97 1.37 12.03 2.44
C TYR A 97 0.79 10.63 2.42
N ILE A 98 1.32 9.75 1.57
CA ILE A 98 0.86 8.37 1.46
C ILE A 98 1.92 7.38 1.93
N LYS A 99 1.47 6.27 2.51
CA LYS A 99 2.23 5.02 2.60
C LYS A 99 1.48 3.94 1.85
N TYR A 100 2.23 3.05 1.22
CA TYR A 100 1.65 1.94 0.48
C TYR A 100 2.56 0.70 0.54
N ARG A 101 1.93 -0.47 0.44
CA ARG A 101 2.63 -1.76 0.36
C ARG A 101 2.15 -2.49 -0.87
N GLY A 102 3.05 -2.74 -1.82
CA GLY A 102 2.67 -3.24 -3.15
C GLY A 102 1.71 -2.28 -3.84
N ASN A 103 0.52 -2.77 -4.22
CA ASN A 103 -0.53 -1.98 -4.87
C ASN A 103 -1.60 -1.42 -3.92
N ARG A 104 -1.42 -1.57 -2.60
CA ARG A 104 -2.41 -1.18 -1.59
C ARG A 104 -1.95 0.04 -0.80
N LEU A 105 -2.83 1.05 -0.71
CA LEU A 105 -2.65 2.19 0.17
C LEU A 105 -2.81 1.74 1.63
N THR A 106 -1.81 2.02 2.47
CA THR A 106 -1.82 1.64 3.89
C THR A 106 -2.12 2.81 4.81
N ASP A 107 -1.72 4.03 4.44
CA ASP A 107 -2.00 5.25 5.20
C ASP A 107 -2.02 6.46 4.25
N ILE A 108 -2.84 7.46 4.54
CA ILE A 108 -2.91 8.74 3.84
C ILE A 108 -3.21 9.85 4.85
N ARG A 109 -2.40 10.90 4.81
CA ARG A 109 -2.49 12.04 5.73
C ARG A 109 -2.57 13.33 4.93
N ARG A 110 -3.41 14.28 5.36
CA ARG A 110 -3.34 15.64 4.82
C ARG A 110 -2.03 16.28 5.24
N LYS A 111 -1.52 17.17 4.40
CA LYS A 111 -0.53 18.13 4.85
C LYS A 111 -1.21 19.04 5.87
N GLY A 112 -0.76 18.98 7.13
CA GLY A 112 -1.11 19.97 8.14
C GLY A 112 -0.63 21.35 7.74
#